data_AF-A0A538AYX4-F1
#
_entry.id   AF-A0A538AYX4-F1
#
_cell.length_a   1.000
_cell.length_b   1.000
_cell.length_c   1.000
_cell.angle_alpha   90.00
_cell.angle_beta   90.00
_cell.angle_gamma   90.00
#
_symmetry.space_group_name_H-M   'P 1'
#
loop_
_entity.id
_entity.type
_entity.pdbx_description
1 polymer ?
#
loop_
_entity_poly.entity_id
_entity_poly.type
_entity_poly.pdbx_seq_one_letter_code
_entity_poly.pdbx_strand_id
1 'polypeptide(L)'
;MRSKQVVRGSLRWLPPDEGGLKEPFRLDTWCRPAWIEPGDIHHVASLVITGIEPQQPVSPSVEAYWLAWEKIPGDEWTLRPGDVLAVTNGPRCVAHLTVESVEAAS
;
A
#
# COMPACT_ATOMS: atom_id res chain seq x y z
N MET A 1 10.86 4.86 17.95
CA MET A 1 9.87 4.48 16.92
C MET A 1 10.08 5.41 15.75
N ARG A 2 10.41 4.90 14.56
CA ARG A 2 10.47 5.74 13.34
C ARG A 2 9.08 6.37 13.17
N SER A 3 9.04 7.65 12.79
CA SER A 3 7.78 8.38 12.59
C SER A 3 6.89 7.60 11.64
N LYS A 4 5.65 7.35 12.05
CA LYS A 4 4.64 6.72 11.20
C LYS A 4 4.46 7.65 10.00
N GLN A 5 4.82 7.25 8.79
CA GLN A 5 4.53 8.07 7.61
C GLN A 5 3.04 7.93 7.30
N VAL A 6 2.36 9.05 7.07
CA VAL A 6 1.02 9.08 6.48
C VAL A 6 1.20 9.40 5.00
N VAL A 7 0.69 8.52 4.16
CA VAL A 7 0.82 8.55 2.71
C VAL A 7 -0.56 8.87 2.15
N ARG A 8 -0.65 9.78 1.19
CA ARG A 8 -1.87 9.97 0.41
C ARG A 8 -1.61 9.70 -1.06
N GLY A 9 -2.62 9.19 -1.73
CA GLY A 9 -2.60 9.05 -3.18
C GLY A 9 -3.72 8.16 -3.70
N SER A 10 -3.45 7.47 -4.80
CA SER A 10 -4.45 6.70 -5.54
C SER A 10 -4.16 5.20 -5.51
N LEU A 11 -5.16 4.42 -5.09
CA LEU A 11 -5.10 2.95 -5.10
C LEU A 11 -5.79 2.43 -6.37
N ARG A 12 -5.05 1.70 -7.20
CA ARG A 12 -5.58 1.02 -8.40
C ARG A 12 -5.57 -0.49 -8.19
N TRP A 13 -6.75 -1.09 -8.23
CA TRP A 13 -6.90 -2.54 -8.19
C TRP A 13 -6.44 -3.17 -9.50
N LEU A 14 -5.78 -4.32 -9.41
CA LEU A 14 -5.54 -5.12 -10.60
C LEU A 14 -6.85 -5.76 -11.09
N PRO A 15 -6.99 -6.02 -12.40
CA PRO A 15 -8.02 -6.90 -12.93
C PRO A 15 -7.97 -8.30 -12.29
N PRO A 16 -9.11 -9.01 -12.12
CA PRO A 16 -9.14 -10.33 -11.48
C PRO A 16 -8.25 -11.40 -12.14
N ASP A 17 -8.04 -11.30 -13.45
CA ASP A 17 -7.17 -12.15 -14.26
C ASP A 17 -5.67 -11.83 -14.10
N GLU A 18 -5.33 -10.61 -13.67
CA GLU A 18 -3.95 -10.18 -13.37
C GLU A 18 -3.57 -10.32 -11.89
N GLY A 19 -4.45 -10.91 -11.08
CA GLY A 19 -4.21 -11.12 -9.65
C GLY A 19 -5.06 -10.23 -8.74
N GLY A 20 -5.88 -9.35 -9.31
CA GLY A 20 -6.89 -8.58 -8.62
C GLY A 20 -7.89 -9.40 -7.83
N LEU A 21 -8.66 -8.72 -6.98
CA LEU A 21 -9.68 -9.37 -6.17
C LEU A 21 -10.82 -9.87 -7.07
N LYS A 22 -11.19 -11.15 -6.91
CA LYS A 22 -12.35 -11.76 -7.60
C LYS A 22 -13.69 -11.33 -7.00
N GLU A 23 -13.66 -10.89 -5.75
CA GLU A 23 -14.83 -10.40 -5.04
C GLU A 23 -14.65 -8.91 -4.72
N PRO A 24 -15.71 -8.10 -4.80
CA PRO A 24 -15.63 -6.70 -4.40
C PRO A 24 -15.22 -6.61 -2.94
N PHE A 25 -14.31 -5.69 -2.66
CA PHE A 25 -13.99 -5.38 -1.29
C PHE A 25 -15.26 -4.79 -0.63
N ARG A 26 -15.48 -4.99 0.66
CA ARG A 26 -16.73 -4.55 1.34
C ARG A 26 -16.51 -3.53 2.45
N LEU A 27 -15.26 -3.16 2.71
CA LEU A 27 -14.85 -2.28 3.79
C LEU A 27 -14.13 -1.06 3.20
N ASP A 28 -14.22 0.07 3.88
CA ASP A 28 -13.48 1.31 3.54
C ASP A 28 -12.00 1.26 3.99
N THR A 29 -11.65 0.23 4.74
CA THR A 29 -10.34 0.03 5.38
C THR A 29 -9.79 -1.34 5.05
N TRP A 30 -8.49 -1.39 4.73
CA TRP A 30 -7.79 -2.62 4.38
C TRP A 30 -6.38 -2.64 4.96
N CYS A 31 -5.94 -3.80 5.45
CA CYS A 31 -4.58 -3.97 5.95
C CYS A 31 -3.94 -5.20 5.30
N ARG A 32 -2.83 -4.99 4.57
CA ARG A 32 -2.09 -6.08 3.93
C ARG A 32 -0.60 -5.76 3.79
N PRO A 33 0.22 -6.79 3.57
CA PRO A 33 1.60 -6.60 3.16
C PRO A 33 1.69 -5.72 1.90
N ALA A 34 2.49 -4.67 1.95
CA ALA A 34 2.85 -3.85 0.82
C ALA A 34 4.37 -3.94 0.57
N TRP A 35 4.73 -3.92 -0.70
CA TRP A 35 6.11 -3.93 -1.19
C TRP A 35 6.41 -2.60 -1.83
N ILE A 36 7.61 -2.09 -1.58
CA ILE A 36 8.16 -0.90 -2.24
C ILE A 36 9.37 -1.38 -3.03
N GLU A 37 9.43 -1.02 -4.31
CA GLU A 37 10.44 -1.38 -5.31
C GLU A 37 10.60 -2.87 -5.71
N PRO A 38 10.84 -3.14 -7.02
CA PRO A 38 11.07 -4.47 -7.54
C PRO A 38 12.54 -4.85 -7.30
N GLY A 39 12.83 -5.45 -6.15
CA GLY A 39 14.18 -5.96 -5.85
C GLY A 39 14.35 -6.39 -4.40
N ASP A 40 13.56 -5.81 -3.50
CA ASP A 40 13.63 -6.12 -2.08
C ASP A 40 12.55 -7.11 -1.65
N ILE A 41 12.82 -8.39 -1.88
CA ILE A 41 11.95 -9.49 -1.43
C ILE A 41 12.12 -9.80 0.07
N HIS A 42 13.00 -9.08 0.77
CA HIS A 42 13.42 -9.42 2.13
C HIS A 42 12.72 -8.59 3.20
N HIS A 43 12.11 -7.46 2.82
CA HIS A 43 11.40 -6.57 3.72
C HIS A 43 9.90 -6.57 3.43
N VAL A 44 9.11 -6.98 4.42
CA VAL A 44 7.64 -7.04 4.32
C VAL A 44 7.06 -6.06 5.33
N ALA A 45 6.25 -5.12 4.86
CA ALA A 45 5.58 -4.16 5.74
C ALA A 45 4.06 -4.31 5.64
N SER A 46 3.38 -4.34 6.78
CA SER A 46 1.92 -4.24 6.82
C SER A 46 1.52 -2.78 6.66
N LEU A 47 0.76 -2.50 5.61
CA LEU A 47 0.22 -1.18 5.29
C LEU A 47 -1.28 -1.20 5.56
N VAL A 48 -1.76 -0.25 6.35
CA VAL A 48 -3.20 0.04 6.47
C VAL A 48 -3.53 1.12 5.46
N ILE A 49 -4.62 0.93 4.71
CA ILE A 49 -5.14 1.85 3.72
C ILE A 49 -6.60 2.14 4.07
N THR A 50 -6.99 3.41 4.12
CA THR A 50 -8.34 3.90 4.40
C THR A 50 -8.86 4.76 3.25
N GLY A 51 -10.17 4.99 3.19
CA GLY A 51 -10.80 5.75 2.11
C GLY A 51 -10.89 4.97 0.80
N ILE A 52 -10.89 3.63 0.89
CA ILE A 52 -11.00 2.75 -0.28
C ILE A 52 -12.42 2.81 -0.83
N GLU A 53 -12.51 2.88 -2.17
CA GLU A 53 -13.74 2.71 -2.95
C GLU A 53 -13.84 1.24 -3.42
N PRO A 54 -14.50 0.36 -2.66
CA PRO A 54 -14.27 -1.09 -2.72
C PRO A 54 -14.81 -1.79 -3.99
N GLN A 55 -15.58 -1.04 -4.79
CA GLN A 55 -16.23 -1.48 -6.01
C GLN A 55 -15.72 -0.72 -7.25
N GLN A 56 -14.85 0.27 -7.05
CA GLN A 56 -14.26 1.04 -8.14
C GLN A 56 -12.87 0.48 -8.46
N PRO A 57 -12.46 0.47 -9.74
CA PRO A 57 -11.12 0.03 -10.12
C PRO A 57 -10.03 0.93 -9.55
N VAL A 58 -10.39 2.18 -9.19
CA VAL A 58 -9.49 3.18 -8.61
C VAL A 58 -10.17 3.84 -7.42
N SER A 59 -9.46 3.95 -6.30
CA SER A 59 -9.79 4.82 -5.17
C SER A 59 -8.84 6.02 -5.20
N PRO A 60 -9.30 7.22 -5.62
CA PRO A 60 -8.40 8.30 -6.02
C PRO A 60 -7.77 9.07 -4.86
N SER A 61 -8.30 8.94 -3.64
CA SER A 61 -7.85 9.73 -2.47
C SER A 61 -7.82 8.86 -1.22
N VAL A 62 -6.97 7.84 -1.24
CA VAL A 62 -6.74 6.98 -0.07
C VAL A 62 -5.69 7.59 0.85
N GLU A 63 -5.78 7.24 2.13
CA GLU A 63 -4.71 7.45 3.10
C GLU A 63 -4.11 6.11 3.47
N ALA A 64 -2.79 6.04 3.62
CA ALA A 64 -2.10 4.81 4.00
C ALA A 64 -1.01 5.07 5.04
N TYR A 65 -0.78 4.11 5.93
CA TYR A 65 0.28 4.19 6.91
C TYR A 65 0.81 2.82 7.30
N TRP A 66 2.08 2.78 7.69
CA TRP A 66 2.73 1.56 8.17
C TRP A 66 2.15 1.13 9.51
N LEU A 67 1.64 -0.10 9.58
CA LEU A 67 1.22 -0.75 10.82
C LEU A 67 2.37 -1.50 11.47
N ALA A 68 3.12 -2.27 10.68
CA ALA A 68 4.21 -3.10 11.17
C ALA A 68 5.25 -3.34 10.07
N TRP A 69 6.48 -3.61 10.48
CA TRP A 69 7.59 -3.97 9.60
C TRP A 69 8.19 -5.29 10.04
N GLU A 70 8.40 -6.19 9.08
CA GLU A 70 9.23 -7.37 9.25
C GLU A 70 10.60 -7.07 8.61
N LYS A 71 11.67 -7.24 9.40
CA LYS A 71 13.06 -6.88 9.05
C LYS A 71 13.15 -5.43 8.61
N ILE A 72 13.24 -4.51 9.58
CA ILE A 72 13.33 -3.07 9.28
C ILE A 72 14.63 -2.80 8.48
N PRO A 73 14.56 -2.21 7.28
CA PRO A 73 15.75 -1.86 6.52
C PRO A 73 16.64 -0.86 7.26
N GLY A 74 17.96 -1.02 7.09
CA GLY A 74 18.98 -0.15 7.69
C GLY A 74 18.90 1.28 7.18
N ASP A 75 18.75 1.45 5.86
CA ASP A 75 18.59 2.75 5.21
C ASP A 75 17.12 3.23 5.25
N GLU A 76 16.93 4.54 5.27
CA GLU A 76 15.62 5.19 5.35
C GLU A 76 14.77 4.89 4.12
N TRP A 77 13.91 3.87 4.22
CA TRP A 77 12.80 3.63 3.31
C TRP A 77 11.69 4.65 3.58
N THR A 78 11.99 5.91 3.28
CA THR A 78 11.07 7.04 3.32
C THR A 78 10.38 7.09 1.96
N LEU A 79 9.09 6.76 1.94
CA LEU A 79 8.27 6.94 0.74
C LEU A 79 8.34 8.40 0.24
N ARG A 80 8.26 8.56 -1.08
CA ARG A 80 8.27 9.84 -1.77
C ARG A 80 7.09 9.96 -2.73
N PRO A 81 6.61 11.18 -3.01
CA PRO A 81 5.71 11.42 -4.13
C PRO A 81 6.27 10.82 -5.43
N GLY A 82 5.45 10.06 -6.13
CA GLY A 82 5.80 9.33 -7.34
C GLY A 82 6.13 7.85 -7.12
N ASP A 83 6.40 7.41 -5.88
CA ASP A 83 6.62 6.00 -5.59
C ASP A 83 5.35 5.19 -5.85
N VAL A 84 5.53 3.93 -6.25
CA VAL A 84 4.42 2.99 -6.43
C VAL A 84 4.64 1.78 -5.53
N LEU A 85 3.68 1.53 -4.65
CA LEU A 85 3.67 0.35 -3.79
C LEU A 85 2.84 -0.76 -4.42
N ALA A 86 3.39 -1.96 -4.49
CA ALA A 86 2.62 -3.15 -4.79
C ALA A 86 1.95 -3.65 -3.51
N VAL A 87 0.62 -3.61 -3.46
CA VAL A 87 -0.16 -4.17 -2.36
C VAL A 87 -0.43 -5.64 -2.66
N THR A 88 -0.18 -6.51 -1.68
CA THR A 88 -0.17 -7.96 -1.89
C THR A 88 -1.09 -8.74 -0.96
N ASN A 89 -1.58 -9.87 -1.46
CA ASN A 89 -2.24 -10.90 -0.67
C ASN A 89 -1.39 -12.18 -0.73
N GLY A 90 -0.58 -12.40 0.30
CA GLY A 90 0.50 -13.39 0.23
C GLY A 90 1.52 -12.99 -0.86
N PRO A 91 1.93 -13.91 -1.75
CA PRO A 91 2.91 -13.60 -2.80
C PRO A 91 2.31 -12.85 -4.01
N ARG A 92 0.99 -12.63 -4.03
CA ARG A 92 0.28 -12.11 -5.20
C ARG A 92 0.04 -10.60 -5.05
N CYS A 93 0.48 -9.82 -6.05
CA CYS A 93 0.06 -8.43 -6.20
C CYS A 93 -1.43 -8.37 -6.56
N VAL A 94 -2.16 -7.49 -5.87
CA VAL A 94 -3.62 -7.31 -6.00
C VAL A 94 -3.98 -5.86 -6.33
N ALA A 95 -3.11 -4.90 -6.01
CA ALA A 95 -3.31 -3.48 -6.30
C ALA A 95 -1.97 -2.73 -6.31
N HIS A 96 -1.98 -1.54 -6.89
CA HIS A 96 -0.90 -0.58 -6.83
C HIS A 96 -1.36 0.69 -6.13
N LEU A 97 -0.61 1.16 -5.14
CA LEU A 97 -0.81 2.46 -4.52
C LEU A 97 0.23 3.43 -5.09
N THR A 98 -0.23 4.45 -5.81
CA THR A 98 0.62 5.55 -6.28
C THR A 98 0.68 6.59 -5.18
N VAL A 99 1.89 6.94 -4.74
CA VAL A 99 2.13 7.95 -3.70
C VAL A 99 2.08 9.34 -4.31
N GLU A 100 1.24 10.20 -3.77
CA GLU A 100 1.09 11.59 -4.22
C GLU A 100 1.62 12.57 -3.16
N SER A 101 1.47 12.25 -1.88
CA SER A 101 2.08 13.02 -0.79
C SER A 101 2.47 12.13 0.40
N VAL A 102 3.46 12.58 1.17
CA VAL A 102 3.92 11.90 2.39
C VAL A 102 4.08 12.93 3.50
N GLU A 103 3.44 12.67 4.63
CA GLU A 103 3.46 13.48 5.85
C GLU A 103 4.07 12.66 6.99
N ALA A 104 4.79 13.31 7.90
CA ALA A 104 5.15 12.68 9.16
C ALA A 104 3.90 12.60 10.04
N ALA A 105 3.55 11.43 10.56
CA ALA A 105 2.53 11.33 11.60
C ALA A 105 3.02 12.06 12.84
N SER A 106 2.12 12.85 13.40
CA SER A 106 2.28 13.59 14.65
C SER A 106 2.28 12.65 15.86
#